data_AF-A0A1E4IN75-F1
#
_entry.id   AF-A0A1E4IN75-F1
#
_cell.length_a   1.000
_cell.length_b   1.000
_cell.length_c   1.000
_cell.angle_alpha   90.00
_cell.angle_beta   90.00
_cell.angle_gamma   90.00
#
_symmetry.space_group_name_H-M   'P 1'
#
loop_
_entity.id
_entity.type
_entity.pdbx_description
1 polymer ?
#
loop_
_entity_poly.entity_id
_entity_poly.type
_entity_poly.pdbx_seq_one_letter_code
_entity_poly.pdbx_strand_id
1 'polypeptide(L)'
;MPMRRRWRIATAAAVLALAAAPPVSAQPTTDAADAPVPPTRSQLDSQLMQQLLIGEIEARRGQADAAVQLMLDAARRTRDEGLFRRAVEIALQARSGERALLAVAAWRRTLPGSLDALRTQLQIAAALNRSEAIEEPLRALLGQTPEGERSALIAQLPRLLQRMPDRRRSAQVLGAVLEPYEARPLTRAAARVAVGRAWAMAGDLDAALARARAAQEADPKAPGAALLALELMPQRAAAEEVVQAHLGTDGAEPAVRMAYARALMNAQRLADAVVQLEQATRERPEAAPPLLALGALQLEMRQPQAAMTTLGRYLTLLDARPATGATGADEGPEPDEGAAQGRTQAWLMLAQGAEQLGQYAAAEDWLARVDDPARALEVQSRRASLLARQGRLDDARALLRQAPEREGGDARLKLLAEAALLREARLWGDAFEVLGSAVQRFPDDPDLLYEQAMMAEKMGRTDEMERLLRQVILLKPDNAHAHNALGYALADRGQRLPEARELVQRALDLAPGDPFIIDSLGWIEFRLGNLAEALRLLRQAYASRPDVEIGAHLGEVLWALGRRDEARRVWAESKGRDAANDVLRETLARLKVEL
;
A
#
# COMPACT_ATOMS: atom_id res chain seq x y z
N MET A 1 38.11 -43.88 17.01
CA MET A 1 38.36 -44.73 15.81
C MET A 1 37.02 -45.15 15.23
N PRO A 2 36.84 -45.40 13.91
CA PRO A 2 37.79 -45.40 12.77
C PRO A 2 37.37 -44.42 11.62
N MET A 3 38.29 -43.77 10.89
CA MET A 3 38.98 -44.10 9.62
C MET A 3 38.37 -43.51 8.34
N ARG A 4 39.27 -42.96 7.50
CA ARG A 4 39.05 -42.09 6.35
C ARG A 4 39.16 -42.84 5.00
N ARG A 5 38.41 -42.29 4.03
CA ARG A 5 38.40 -42.41 2.55
C ARG A 5 39.69 -42.86 1.83
N ARG A 6 39.51 -43.53 0.66
CA ARG A 6 39.99 -43.09 -0.68
C ARG A 6 39.46 -43.93 -1.87
N TRP A 7 38.79 -43.23 -2.79
CA TRP A 7 38.84 -43.23 -4.28
C TRP A 7 39.04 -44.54 -5.07
N ARG A 8 38.22 -44.73 -6.14
CA ARG A 8 38.68 -45.10 -7.49
C ARG A 8 37.62 -44.90 -8.58
N ILE A 9 38.11 -44.41 -9.72
CA ILE A 9 37.44 -44.08 -10.98
C ILE A 9 37.23 -45.36 -11.79
N ALA A 10 36.13 -45.46 -12.53
CA ALA A 10 35.94 -46.49 -13.56
C ALA A 10 35.37 -45.88 -14.85
N THR A 11 36.19 -45.92 -15.90
CA THR A 11 35.86 -45.74 -17.32
C THR A 11 35.13 -46.96 -17.84
N ALA A 12 34.02 -46.77 -18.57
CA ALA A 12 33.33 -47.83 -19.29
C ALA A 12 33.37 -47.57 -20.80
N ALA A 13 33.96 -48.50 -21.53
CA ALA A 13 33.80 -48.70 -22.96
C ALA A 13 32.88 -49.91 -23.16
N ALA A 14 31.94 -49.83 -24.10
CA ALA A 14 31.28 -51.01 -24.65
C ALA A 14 30.77 -50.72 -26.08
N VAL A 15 31.15 -51.62 -26.99
CA VAL A 15 30.76 -51.70 -28.40
C VAL A 15 29.99 -53.01 -28.59
N LEU A 16 29.17 -53.05 -29.66
CA LEU A 16 28.45 -54.16 -30.33
C LEU A 16 27.08 -54.53 -29.73
N ALA A 17 25.95 -54.29 -30.44
CA ALA A 17 25.43 -54.96 -31.66
C ALA A 17 25.00 -56.42 -31.36
N LEU A 18 23.83 -56.96 -31.75
CA LEU A 18 23.09 -56.87 -33.02
C LEU A 18 21.69 -57.55 -32.87
N ALA A 19 20.88 -57.45 -33.94
CA ALA A 19 19.66 -58.20 -34.33
C ALA A 19 18.31 -57.62 -33.85
N ALA A 20 17.21 -57.56 -34.62
CA ALA A 20 16.85 -57.58 -36.05
C ALA A 20 15.31 -57.72 -36.05
N ALA A 21 14.55 -56.92 -36.80
CA ALA A 21 13.12 -57.14 -37.03
C ALA A 21 12.71 -56.73 -38.46
N PRO A 22 11.68 -57.39 -39.05
CA PRO A 22 11.44 -57.51 -40.49
C PRO A 22 10.59 -56.34 -41.07
N PRO A 23 10.39 -56.26 -42.40
CA PRO A 23 10.03 -55.03 -43.08
C PRO A 23 8.51 -54.79 -43.07
N VAL A 24 8.10 -53.56 -42.80
CA VAL A 24 6.76 -53.05 -43.09
C VAL A 24 6.83 -52.25 -44.39
N SER A 25 5.95 -52.62 -45.32
CA SER A 25 5.81 -52.11 -46.67
C SER A 25 5.56 -50.60 -46.72
N ALA A 26 6.24 -49.94 -47.65
CA ALA A 26 6.23 -48.51 -47.89
C ALA A 26 4.84 -47.98 -48.30
N GLN A 27 4.39 -46.93 -47.61
CA GLN A 27 3.53 -45.92 -48.24
C GLN A 27 4.44 -44.91 -48.95
N PRO A 28 4.08 -44.42 -50.15
CA PRO A 28 4.87 -43.41 -50.83
C PRO A 28 4.69 -42.08 -50.10
N THR A 29 5.61 -41.78 -49.20
CA THR A 29 5.84 -40.42 -48.73
C THR A 29 6.37 -39.64 -49.92
N THR A 30 5.59 -38.67 -50.40
CA THR A 30 6.10 -37.57 -51.22
C THR A 30 7.18 -36.86 -50.41
N ASP A 31 8.41 -37.28 -50.64
CA ASP A 31 9.62 -36.67 -50.14
C ASP A 31 9.88 -35.41 -50.98
N ALA A 32 9.13 -34.35 -50.66
CA ALA A 32 9.43 -33.00 -51.09
C ALA A 32 10.31 -32.36 -50.01
N ALA A 33 11.59 -32.73 -50.05
CA ALA A 33 12.74 -31.92 -49.71
C ALA A 33 12.56 -30.89 -48.56
N ASP A 34 12.90 -31.32 -47.36
CA ASP A 34 13.31 -30.43 -46.28
C ASP A 34 14.72 -29.89 -46.61
N ALA A 35 14.78 -28.84 -47.43
CA ALA A 35 16.02 -28.14 -47.69
C ALA A 35 16.44 -27.36 -46.42
N PRO A 36 17.69 -27.46 -45.95
CA PRO A 36 18.13 -26.68 -44.79
C PRO A 36 17.99 -25.19 -45.10
N VAL A 37 17.18 -24.49 -44.32
CA VAL A 37 17.06 -23.02 -44.39
C VAL A 37 18.48 -22.46 -44.22
N PRO A 38 19.02 -21.73 -45.21
CA PRO A 38 20.37 -21.18 -45.11
C PRO A 38 20.45 -20.26 -43.88
N PRO A 39 21.57 -20.27 -43.14
CA PRO A 39 21.69 -19.43 -41.95
C PRO A 39 21.51 -17.96 -42.34
N THR A 40 20.55 -17.30 -41.70
CA THR A 40 20.32 -15.87 -41.86
C THR A 40 21.58 -15.14 -41.44
N ARG A 41 22.35 -14.61 -42.40
CA ARG A 41 23.56 -13.84 -42.09
C ARG A 41 23.16 -12.59 -41.31
N SER A 42 23.79 -12.39 -40.16
CA SER A 42 23.60 -11.19 -39.34
C SER A 42 23.86 -9.94 -40.17
N GLN A 43 23.06 -8.89 -39.97
CA GLN A 43 23.32 -7.57 -40.54
C GLN A 43 24.55 -6.88 -39.90
N LEU A 44 25.14 -7.50 -38.88
CA LEU A 44 26.30 -7.01 -38.13
C LEU A 44 27.62 -7.32 -38.87
N ASP A 45 27.94 -6.51 -39.87
CA ASP A 45 29.26 -6.54 -40.51
C ASP A 45 30.35 -5.87 -39.62
N SER A 46 31.62 -6.02 -40.01
CA SER A 46 32.75 -5.47 -39.24
C SER A 46 32.70 -3.96 -39.10
N GLN A 47 32.15 -3.26 -40.10
CA GLN A 47 32.04 -1.81 -40.10
C GLN A 47 30.97 -1.33 -39.12
N LEU A 48 29.79 -1.98 -39.11
CA LEU A 48 28.72 -1.71 -38.16
C LEU A 48 29.16 -2.05 -36.74
N MET A 49 29.83 -3.19 -36.52
CA MET A 49 30.39 -3.54 -35.21
C MET A 49 31.36 -2.47 -34.71
N GLN A 50 32.29 -2.01 -35.55
CA GLN A 50 33.23 -0.96 -35.19
C GLN A 50 32.51 0.36 -34.86
N GLN A 51 31.50 0.74 -35.66
CA GLN A 51 30.72 1.96 -35.43
C GLN A 51 29.95 1.91 -34.10
N LEU A 52 29.29 0.80 -33.78
CA LEU A 52 28.58 0.61 -32.52
C LEU A 52 29.53 0.64 -31.33
N LEU A 53 30.69 -0.02 -31.44
CA LEU A 53 31.70 -0.02 -30.38
C LEU A 53 32.25 1.38 -30.10
N ILE A 54 32.55 2.15 -31.15
CA ILE A 54 32.99 3.55 -31.00
C ILE A 54 31.89 4.38 -30.33
N GLY A 55 30.63 4.23 -30.77
CA GLY A 55 29.49 4.92 -30.17
C GLY A 55 29.36 4.65 -28.65
N GLU A 56 29.51 3.40 -28.23
CA GLU A 56 29.46 3.03 -26.80
C GLU A 56 30.66 3.55 -25.99
N ILE A 57 31.86 3.55 -26.58
CA ILE A 57 33.05 4.12 -25.94
C ILE A 57 32.86 5.62 -25.72
N GLU A 58 32.36 6.34 -26.72
CA GLU A 58 32.13 7.78 -26.62
C GLU A 58 31.00 8.12 -25.62
N ALA A 59 29.95 7.29 -25.54
CA ALA A 59 28.93 7.44 -24.51
C ALA A 59 29.53 7.32 -23.10
N ARG A 60 30.40 6.32 -22.87
CA ARG A 60 31.08 6.11 -21.57
C ARG A 60 32.07 7.24 -21.23
N ARG A 61 32.65 7.90 -22.24
CA ARG A 61 33.53 9.06 -22.08
C ARG A 61 32.78 10.36 -21.83
N GLY A 62 31.44 10.34 -21.82
CA GLY A 62 30.61 11.53 -21.68
C GLY A 62 30.45 12.34 -22.97
N GLN A 63 30.95 11.85 -24.12
CA GLN A 63 30.78 12.47 -25.44
C GLN A 63 29.44 12.08 -26.05
N ALA A 64 28.35 12.48 -25.39
CA ALA A 64 27.00 12.07 -25.75
C ALA A 64 26.59 12.48 -27.18
N ASP A 65 27.04 13.64 -27.67
CA ASP A 65 26.71 14.13 -29.01
C ASP A 65 27.24 13.19 -30.11
N ALA A 66 28.53 12.85 -30.04
CA ALA A 66 29.16 11.95 -30.99
C ALA A 66 28.53 10.55 -30.91
N ALA A 67 28.31 10.06 -29.69
CA ALA A 67 27.71 8.75 -29.46
C ALA A 67 26.28 8.63 -30.03
N VAL A 68 25.43 9.63 -29.78
CA VAL A 68 24.05 9.65 -30.30
C VAL A 68 24.04 9.68 -31.83
N GLN A 69 24.89 10.49 -32.46
CA GLN A 69 24.95 10.55 -33.93
C GLN A 69 25.42 9.23 -34.54
N LEU A 70 26.48 8.63 -34.00
CA LEU A 70 26.97 7.32 -34.44
C LEU A 70 25.89 6.24 -34.32
N MET A 71 25.13 6.26 -33.23
CA MET A 71 24.05 5.31 -32.99
C MET A 71 22.85 5.54 -33.92
N LEU A 72 22.45 6.80 -34.17
CA LEU A 72 21.39 7.15 -35.12
C LEU A 72 21.76 6.83 -36.58
N ASP A 73 23.02 6.98 -36.96
CA ASP A 73 23.51 6.61 -38.29
C ASP A 73 23.43 5.10 -38.50
N ALA A 74 23.86 4.32 -37.51
CA ALA A 74 23.74 2.87 -37.52
C ALA A 74 22.26 2.46 -37.59
N ALA A 75 21.42 3.02 -36.72
CA ALA A 75 19.98 2.74 -36.66
C ALA A 75 19.26 3.05 -37.98
N ARG A 76 19.60 4.15 -38.66
CA ARG A 76 19.02 4.52 -39.96
C ARG A 76 19.39 3.54 -41.07
N ARG A 77 20.62 3.03 -41.07
CA ARG A 77 21.11 2.08 -42.08
C ARG A 77 20.48 0.70 -41.94
N THR A 78 20.39 0.20 -40.70
CA THR A 78 19.84 -1.13 -40.42
C THR A 78 18.34 -1.13 -40.23
N ARG A 79 17.74 0.05 -40.01
CA ARG A 79 16.34 0.22 -39.58
C ARG A 79 16.03 -0.54 -38.29
N ASP A 80 17.04 -0.69 -37.42
CA ASP A 80 16.96 -1.41 -36.16
C ASP A 80 16.37 -0.51 -35.06
N GLU A 81 15.26 -0.96 -34.48
CA GLU A 81 14.52 -0.26 -33.43
C GLU A 81 15.30 -0.18 -32.11
N GLY A 82 16.09 -1.21 -31.78
CA GLY A 82 16.94 -1.25 -30.60
C GLY A 82 18.05 -0.19 -30.65
N LEU A 83 18.62 0.08 -31.84
CA LEU A 83 19.64 1.11 -32.01
C LEU A 83 19.07 2.52 -31.84
N PHE A 84 17.85 2.78 -32.32
CA PHE A 84 17.17 4.04 -32.05
C PHE A 84 16.88 4.22 -30.56
N ARG A 85 16.37 3.17 -29.89
CA ARG A 85 16.15 3.18 -28.43
C ARG A 85 17.44 3.49 -27.68
N ARG A 86 18.56 2.85 -28.07
CA ARG A 86 19.87 3.09 -27.48
C ARG A 86 20.35 4.54 -27.65
N ALA A 87 20.14 5.13 -28.83
CA ALA A 87 20.47 6.54 -29.07
C ALA A 87 19.69 7.48 -28.13
N VAL A 88 18.40 7.21 -27.90
CA VAL A 88 17.57 7.95 -26.93
C VAL A 88 18.09 7.79 -25.50
N GLU A 89 18.42 6.56 -25.08
CA GLU A 89 18.96 6.28 -23.75
C GLU A 89 20.26 7.04 -23.48
N ILE A 90 21.19 7.07 -24.44
CA ILE A 90 22.46 7.82 -24.31
C ILE A 90 22.17 9.31 -24.09
N ALA A 91 21.22 9.89 -24.84
CA ALA A 91 20.83 11.29 -24.68
C ALA A 91 20.20 11.58 -23.30
N LEU A 92 19.37 10.66 -22.78
CA LEU A 92 18.76 10.78 -21.46
C LEU A 92 19.77 10.61 -20.32
N GLN A 93 20.73 9.68 -20.45
CA GLN A 93 21.84 9.52 -19.50
C GLN A 93 22.71 10.77 -19.40
N ALA A 94 22.91 11.44 -20.53
CA ALA A 94 23.58 12.75 -20.61
C ALA A 94 22.71 13.92 -20.10
N ARG A 95 21.53 13.63 -19.53
CA ARG A 95 20.55 14.60 -19.03
C ARG A 95 20.11 15.63 -20.07
N SER A 96 20.12 15.25 -21.35
CA SER A 96 19.74 16.14 -22.45
C SER A 96 18.43 15.70 -23.09
N GLY A 97 17.33 16.21 -22.56
CA GLY A 97 16.00 15.89 -23.08
C GLY A 97 15.74 16.39 -24.51
N GLU A 98 16.27 17.56 -24.88
CA GLU A 98 16.14 18.08 -26.25
C GLU A 98 16.83 17.16 -27.28
N ARG A 99 18.00 16.60 -26.93
CA ARG A 99 18.67 15.60 -27.78
C ARG A 99 17.88 14.31 -27.87
N ALA A 100 17.30 13.87 -26.75
CA ALA A 100 16.44 12.69 -26.73
C ALA A 100 15.20 12.90 -27.63
N LEU A 101 14.60 14.11 -27.64
CA LEU A 101 13.52 14.46 -28.56
C LEU A 101 13.95 14.44 -30.04
N LEU A 102 15.15 14.93 -30.36
CA LEU A 102 15.68 14.85 -31.72
C LEU A 102 15.95 13.40 -32.16
N ALA A 103 16.50 12.58 -31.27
CA ALA A 103 16.77 11.17 -31.54
C ALA A 103 15.48 10.39 -31.79
N VAL A 104 14.43 10.60 -30.98
CA VAL A 104 13.13 9.94 -31.19
C VAL A 104 12.40 10.49 -32.43
N ALA A 105 12.57 11.77 -32.78
CA ALA A 105 12.05 12.33 -34.03
C ALA A 105 12.71 11.68 -35.26
N ALA A 106 14.02 11.40 -35.20
CA ALA A 106 14.73 10.65 -36.23
C ALA A 106 14.20 9.20 -36.33
N TRP A 107 14.00 8.53 -35.20
CA TRP A 107 13.39 7.20 -35.12
C TRP A 107 12.03 7.17 -35.82
N ARG A 108 11.13 8.11 -35.50
CA ARG A 108 9.80 8.20 -36.13
C ARG A 108 9.85 8.48 -37.62
N ARG A 109 10.79 9.29 -38.11
CA ARG A 109 10.96 9.53 -39.55
C ARG A 109 11.36 8.27 -40.30
N THR A 110 12.22 7.43 -39.69
CA THR A 110 12.70 6.19 -40.32
C THR A 110 11.68 5.05 -40.22
N LEU A 111 10.98 4.97 -39.08
CA LEU A 111 9.98 3.96 -38.76
C LEU A 111 8.66 4.61 -38.32
N PRO A 112 7.83 5.14 -39.24
CA PRO A 112 6.59 5.85 -38.90
C PRO A 112 5.55 5.01 -38.17
N GLY A 113 5.61 3.68 -38.32
CA GLY A 113 4.71 2.70 -37.69
C GLY A 113 5.15 2.21 -36.30
N SER A 114 6.27 2.70 -35.77
CA SER A 114 6.78 2.26 -34.47
C SER A 114 5.95 2.87 -33.33
N LEU A 115 5.17 2.03 -32.65
CA LEU A 115 4.43 2.41 -31.44
C LEU A 115 5.38 2.75 -30.28
N ASP A 116 6.53 2.08 -30.21
CA ASP A 116 7.56 2.33 -29.20
C ASP A 116 8.19 3.73 -29.37
N ALA A 117 8.45 4.16 -30.61
CA ALA A 117 8.93 5.51 -30.89
C ALA A 117 7.92 6.57 -30.44
N LEU A 118 6.62 6.33 -30.70
CA LEU A 118 5.54 7.22 -30.28
C LEU A 118 5.40 7.30 -28.76
N ARG A 119 5.41 6.16 -28.06
CA ARG A 119 5.37 6.10 -26.59
C ARG A 119 6.59 6.81 -25.98
N THR A 120 7.78 6.59 -26.54
CA THR A 120 9.02 7.21 -26.08
C THR A 120 8.98 8.73 -26.27
N GLN A 121 8.49 9.21 -27.42
CA GLN A 121 8.34 10.65 -27.66
C GLN A 121 7.38 11.28 -26.65
N LEU A 122 6.23 10.66 -26.39
CA LEU A 122 5.25 11.15 -25.40
C LEU A 122 5.86 11.26 -24.01
N GLN A 123 6.62 10.25 -23.56
CA GLN A 123 7.27 10.27 -22.25
C GLN A 123 8.30 11.39 -22.12
N ILE A 124 9.12 11.61 -23.15
CA ILE A 124 10.12 12.68 -23.16
C ILE A 124 9.45 14.04 -23.22
N ALA A 125 8.46 14.22 -24.12
CA ALA A 125 7.73 15.48 -24.24
C ALA A 125 6.98 15.83 -22.95
N ALA A 126 6.37 14.85 -22.29
CA ALA A 126 5.73 15.01 -20.98
C ALA A 126 6.73 15.45 -19.91
N ALA A 127 7.90 14.81 -19.85
CA ALA A 127 8.95 15.15 -18.88
C ALA A 127 9.54 16.56 -19.12
N LEU A 128 9.55 17.03 -20.37
CA LEU A 128 10.02 18.37 -20.75
C LEU A 128 8.93 19.44 -20.72
N ASN A 129 7.71 19.10 -20.29
CA ASN A 129 6.55 19.99 -20.27
C ASN A 129 6.22 20.61 -21.64
N ARG A 130 6.50 19.88 -22.74
CA ARG A 130 6.27 20.32 -24.13
C ARG A 130 4.88 19.90 -24.60
N SER A 131 3.84 20.61 -24.15
CA SER A 131 2.44 20.24 -24.45
C SER A 131 2.12 20.20 -25.95
N GLU A 132 2.76 21.07 -26.74
CA GLU A 132 2.65 21.15 -28.19
C GLU A 132 3.18 19.90 -28.92
N ALA A 133 4.09 19.16 -28.28
CA ALA A 133 4.72 17.97 -28.85
C ALA A 133 4.01 16.66 -28.46
N ILE A 134 2.82 16.74 -27.83
CA ILE A 134 2.08 15.59 -27.31
C ILE A 134 0.90 15.21 -28.19
N GLU A 135 0.18 16.19 -28.73
CA GLU A 135 -1.09 15.95 -29.42
C GLU A 135 -0.94 15.06 -30.67
N GLU A 136 0.00 15.39 -31.57
CA GLU A 136 0.22 14.61 -32.80
C GLU A 136 0.68 13.18 -32.51
N PRO A 137 1.71 12.92 -31.66
CA PRO A 137 2.11 11.55 -31.34
C PRO A 137 0.99 10.76 -30.67
N LEU A 138 0.13 11.39 -29.86
CA LEU A 138 -0.99 10.72 -29.20
C LEU A 138 -2.04 10.29 -30.22
N ARG A 139 -2.39 11.17 -31.17
CA ARG A 139 -3.32 10.85 -32.28
C ARG A 139 -2.74 9.74 -33.17
N ALA A 140 -1.45 9.81 -33.49
CA ALA A 140 -0.76 8.78 -34.27
C ALA A 140 -0.77 7.41 -33.55
N LEU A 141 -0.46 7.39 -32.24
CA LEU A 141 -0.45 6.18 -31.42
C LEU A 141 -1.83 5.51 -31.40
N LEU A 142 -2.90 6.27 -31.19
CA LEU A 142 -4.26 5.76 -31.21
C LEU A 142 -4.74 5.33 -32.62
N GLY A 143 -4.30 6.05 -33.66
CA GLY A 143 -4.63 5.72 -35.05
C GLY A 143 -3.99 4.43 -35.54
N GLN A 144 -2.74 4.17 -35.14
CA GLN A 144 -1.99 2.97 -35.52
C GLN A 144 -2.34 1.74 -34.68
N THR A 145 -2.92 1.93 -33.50
CA THR A 145 -3.32 0.81 -32.64
C THR A 145 -4.56 0.10 -33.21
N PRO A 146 -4.56 -1.25 -33.30
CA PRO A 146 -5.74 -2.03 -33.72
C PRO A 146 -6.96 -1.73 -32.83
N GLU A 147 -8.16 -1.75 -33.42
CA GLU A 147 -9.38 -1.33 -32.70
C GLU A 147 -9.66 -2.10 -31.41
N GLY A 148 -9.37 -3.42 -31.39
CA GLY A 148 -9.52 -4.26 -30.19
C GLY A 148 -8.57 -3.88 -29.04
N GLU A 149 -7.44 -3.24 -29.32
CA GLU A 149 -6.44 -2.84 -28.31
C GLU A 149 -6.56 -1.37 -27.89
N ARG A 150 -7.33 -0.56 -28.63
CA ARG A 150 -7.45 0.88 -28.37
C ARG A 150 -8.00 1.19 -26.99
N SER A 151 -8.99 0.45 -26.51
CA SER A 151 -9.58 0.68 -25.18
C SER A 151 -8.53 0.52 -24.08
N ALA A 152 -7.72 -0.53 -24.15
CA ALA A 152 -6.63 -0.78 -23.20
C ALA A 152 -5.53 0.30 -23.29
N LEU A 153 -5.20 0.78 -24.48
CA LEU A 153 -4.25 1.89 -24.66
C LEU A 153 -4.80 3.19 -24.07
N ILE A 154 -6.06 3.54 -24.36
CA ILE A 154 -6.72 4.75 -23.85
C ILE A 154 -6.67 4.79 -22.31
N ALA A 155 -6.94 3.67 -21.66
CA ALA A 155 -6.89 3.55 -20.20
C ALA A 155 -5.50 3.84 -19.60
N GLN A 156 -4.42 3.69 -20.38
CA GLN A 156 -3.04 3.93 -19.95
C GLN A 156 -2.56 5.37 -20.17
N LEU A 157 -3.23 6.16 -21.01
CA LEU A 157 -2.79 7.51 -21.39
C LEU A 157 -2.60 8.48 -20.21
N PRO A 158 -3.47 8.51 -19.18
CA PRO A 158 -3.25 9.39 -18.03
C PRO A 158 -1.93 9.12 -17.30
N ARG A 159 -1.52 7.84 -17.21
CA ARG A 159 -0.24 7.45 -16.59
C ARG A 159 0.95 7.89 -17.44
N LEU A 160 0.86 7.80 -18.77
CA LEU A 160 1.92 8.27 -19.67
C LEU A 160 2.16 9.78 -19.53
N LEU A 161 1.10 10.56 -19.29
CA LEU A 161 1.18 12.01 -19.15
C LEU A 161 1.31 12.48 -17.70
N GLN A 162 1.44 11.56 -16.73
CA GLN A 162 1.54 11.89 -15.30
C GLN A 162 2.76 12.75 -14.97
N ARG A 163 3.83 12.64 -15.76
CA ARG A 163 5.07 13.40 -15.55
C ARG A 163 4.99 14.85 -16.00
N MET A 164 3.89 15.25 -16.67
CA MET A 164 3.69 16.64 -17.04
C MET A 164 3.45 17.51 -15.78
N PRO A 165 4.23 18.58 -15.59
CA PRO A 165 3.98 19.57 -14.54
C PRO A 165 2.60 20.22 -14.65
N ASP A 166 2.21 20.62 -15.87
CA ASP A 166 0.88 21.20 -16.12
C ASP A 166 -0.19 20.12 -16.32
N ARG A 167 -0.74 19.66 -15.20
CA ARG A 167 -1.78 18.62 -15.16
C ARG A 167 -3.09 19.07 -15.80
N ARG A 168 -3.41 20.36 -15.71
CA ARG A 168 -4.65 20.90 -16.30
C ARG A 168 -4.54 20.92 -17.83
N ARG A 169 -3.39 21.32 -18.36
CA ARG A 169 -3.12 21.24 -19.80
C ARG A 169 -3.10 19.80 -20.29
N SER A 170 -2.53 18.88 -19.51
CA SER A 170 -2.57 17.43 -19.82
C SER A 170 -4.01 16.92 -19.98
N ALA A 171 -4.90 17.26 -19.04
CA ALA A 171 -6.31 16.90 -19.10
C ALA A 171 -7.04 17.50 -20.32
N GLN A 172 -6.73 18.75 -20.68
CA GLN A 172 -7.29 19.41 -21.88
C GLN A 172 -6.84 18.72 -23.17
N VAL A 173 -5.53 18.45 -23.32
CA VAL A 173 -4.97 17.77 -24.50
C VAL A 173 -5.58 16.37 -24.62
N LEU A 174 -5.66 15.63 -23.52
CA LEU A 174 -6.24 14.29 -23.52
C LEU A 174 -7.73 14.32 -23.93
N GLY A 175 -8.50 15.29 -23.42
CA GLY A 175 -9.90 15.50 -23.82
C GLY A 175 -10.05 15.78 -25.32
N ALA A 176 -9.24 16.68 -25.88
CA ALA A 176 -9.29 17.03 -27.30
C ALA A 176 -8.86 15.88 -28.23
N VAL A 177 -7.93 15.03 -27.79
CA VAL A 177 -7.50 13.86 -28.57
C VAL A 177 -8.51 12.72 -28.47
N LEU A 178 -9.17 12.54 -27.32
CA LEU A 178 -10.10 11.44 -27.08
C LEU A 178 -11.55 11.72 -27.51
N GLU A 179 -11.91 12.97 -27.84
CA GLU A 179 -13.25 13.34 -28.31
C GLU A 179 -13.81 12.41 -29.41
N PRO A 180 -13.07 12.05 -30.49
CA PRO A 180 -13.58 11.13 -31.51
C PRO A 180 -13.79 9.69 -31.02
N TYR A 181 -13.13 9.32 -29.93
CA TYR A 181 -13.20 7.99 -29.32
C TYR A 181 -14.32 7.88 -28.29
N GLU A 182 -14.84 9.01 -27.79
CA GLU A 182 -16.07 9.04 -27.00
C GLU A 182 -17.32 8.70 -27.84
N ALA A 183 -17.30 9.01 -29.14
CA ALA A 183 -18.41 8.70 -30.03
C ALA A 183 -18.54 7.18 -30.31
N ARG A 184 -17.44 6.42 -30.23
CA ARG A 184 -17.39 5.00 -30.64
C ARG A 184 -17.77 4.07 -29.48
N PRO A 185 -18.66 3.08 -29.67
CA PRO A 185 -19.10 2.19 -28.60
C PRO A 185 -17.97 1.49 -27.83
N LEU A 186 -16.98 0.94 -28.53
CA LEU A 186 -15.88 0.15 -27.92
C LEU A 186 -14.90 0.97 -27.08
N THR A 187 -14.76 2.27 -27.35
CA THR A 187 -13.79 3.14 -26.65
C THR A 187 -14.45 4.21 -25.78
N ARG A 188 -15.78 4.37 -25.84
CA ARG A 188 -16.51 5.45 -25.17
C ARG A 188 -16.27 5.50 -23.67
N ALA A 189 -16.46 4.38 -22.97
CA ALA A 189 -16.28 4.32 -21.53
C ALA A 189 -14.81 4.54 -21.15
N ALA A 190 -13.88 3.85 -21.81
CA ALA A 190 -12.44 4.01 -21.56
C ALA A 190 -11.96 5.45 -21.79
N ALA A 191 -12.43 6.11 -22.84
CA ALA A 191 -12.09 7.50 -23.15
C ALA A 191 -12.58 8.45 -22.05
N ARG A 192 -13.84 8.32 -21.62
CA ARG A 192 -14.41 9.12 -20.54
C ARG A 192 -13.66 8.91 -19.22
N VAL A 193 -13.35 7.67 -18.87
CA VAL A 193 -12.55 7.33 -17.66
C VAL A 193 -11.14 7.93 -17.74
N ALA A 194 -10.46 7.83 -18.89
CA ALA A 194 -9.12 8.38 -19.06
C ALA A 194 -9.11 9.92 -18.90
N VAL A 195 -10.06 10.63 -19.52
CA VAL A 195 -10.22 12.07 -19.35
C VAL A 195 -10.56 12.41 -17.89
N GLY A 196 -11.46 11.66 -17.26
CA GLY A 196 -11.82 11.84 -15.84
C GLY A 196 -10.63 11.70 -14.90
N ARG A 197 -9.77 10.69 -15.09
CA ARG A 197 -8.52 10.51 -14.34
C ARG A 197 -7.56 11.69 -14.52
N ALA A 198 -7.43 12.21 -15.73
CA ALA A 198 -6.58 13.37 -15.97
C ALA A 198 -7.09 14.63 -15.23
N TRP A 199 -8.40 14.84 -15.18
CA TRP A 199 -9.00 15.91 -14.37
C TRP A 199 -8.83 15.69 -12.86
N ALA A 200 -8.96 14.46 -12.39
CA ALA A 200 -8.70 14.12 -10.99
C ALA A 200 -7.26 14.46 -10.59
N MET A 201 -6.29 14.11 -11.44
CA MET A 201 -4.87 14.46 -11.24
C MET A 201 -4.63 15.97 -11.26
N ALA A 202 -5.39 16.71 -12.06
CA ALA A 202 -5.37 18.17 -12.11
C ALA A 202 -6.06 18.84 -10.90
N GLY A 203 -6.71 18.07 -10.02
CA GLY A 203 -7.42 18.57 -8.84
C GLY A 203 -8.86 19.02 -9.12
N ASP A 204 -9.35 18.89 -10.35
CA ASP A 204 -10.75 19.19 -10.71
C ASP A 204 -11.61 17.94 -10.51
N LEU A 205 -11.97 17.70 -9.25
CA LEU A 205 -12.69 16.49 -8.85
C LEU A 205 -14.14 16.49 -9.34
N ASP A 206 -14.74 17.66 -9.57
CA ASP A 206 -16.10 17.79 -10.05
C ASP A 206 -16.18 17.46 -11.55
N ALA A 207 -15.21 17.95 -12.34
CA ALA A 207 -15.04 17.50 -13.72
C ALA A 207 -14.75 15.99 -13.79
N ALA A 208 -13.89 15.47 -12.91
CA ALA A 208 -13.59 14.04 -12.86
C ALA A 208 -14.84 13.19 -12.53
N LEU A 209 -15.65 13.61 -11.55
CA LEU A 209 -16.88 12.92 -11.17
C LEU A 209 -17.92 12.94 -12.30
N ALA A 210 -18.08 14.07 -12.99
CA ALA A 210 -18.97 14.15 -14.15
C ALA A 210 -18.55 13.16 -15.25
N ARG A 211 -17.24 13.01 -15.49
CA ARG A 211 -16.69 12.02 -16.43
C ARG A 211 -16.89 10.58 -15.97
N ALA A 212 -16.76 10.30 -14.68
CA ALA A 212 -17.03 8.98 -14.10
C ALA A 212 -18.51 8.59 -14.29
N ARG A 213 -19.45 9.49 -14.00
CA ARG A 213 -20.89 9.28 -14.22
C ARG A 213 -21.21 9.01 -15.70
N ALA A 214 -20.69 9.85 -16.59
CA ALA A 214 -20.86 9.66 -18.03
C ALA A 214 -20.24 8.34 -18.54
N ALA A 215 -19.15 7.87 -17.93
CA ALA A 215 -18.56 6.57 -18.27
C ALA A 215 -19.45 5.41 -17.79
N GLN A 216 -20.00 5.49 -16.58
CA GLN A 216 -20.92 4.51 -16.03
C GLN A 216 -22.20 4.38 -16.86
N GLU A 217 -22.74 5.50 -17.36
CA GLU A 217 -23.89 5.50 -18.27
C GLU A 217 -23.56 4.88 -19.64
N ALA A 218 -22.31 5.03 -20.11
CA ALA A 218 -21.89 4.48 -21.40
C ALA A 218 -21.72 2.97 -21.39
N ASP A 219 -21.16 2.43 -20.31
CA ASP A 219 -20.96 1.00 -20.12
C ASP A 219 -21.05 0.68 -18.62
N PRO A 220 -22.24 0.32 -18.12
CA PRO A 220 -22.44 0.05 -16.71
C PRO A 220 -21.61 -1.13 -16.16
N LYS A 221 -21.23 -2.07 -17.05
CA LYS A 221 -20.48 -3.28 -16.70
C LYS A 221 -18.98 -3.07 -16.72
N ALA A 222 -18.48 -2.00 -17.33
CA ALA A 222 -17.06 -1.70 -17.32
C ALA A 222 -16.61 -1.21 -15.93
N PRO A 223 -15.55 -1.78 -15.34
CA PRO A 223 -15.09 -1.43 -13.98
C PRO A 223 -14.46 -0.03 -13.91
N GLY A 224 -14.04 0.55 -15.05
CA GLY A 224 -13.24 1.77 -15.10
C GLY A 224 -13.92 2.99 -14.45
N ALA A 225 -15.23 3.13 -14.61
CA ALA A 225 -15.99 4.22 -14.00
C ALA A 225 -16.03 4.11 -12.47
N ALA A 226 -16.31 2.90 -11.96
CA ALA A 226 -16.31 2.60 -10.54
C ALA A 226 -14.92 2.76 -9.91
N LEU A 227 -13.86 2.32 -10.60
CA LEU A 227 -12.48 2.49 -10.12
C LEU A 227 -12.08 3.97 -10.02
N LEU A 228 -12.42 4.78 -11.02
CA LEU A 228 -12.21 6.24 -10.93
C LEU A 228 -13.05 6.84 -9.80
N ALA A 229 -14.30 6.42 -9.64
CA ALA A 229 -15.15 6.91 -8.57
C ALA A 229 -14.61 6.58 -7.16
N LEU A 230 -14.04 5.38 -6.97
CA LEU A 230 -13.34 5.00 -5.73
C LEU A 230 -12.16 5.93 -5.41
N GLU A 231 -11.41 6.36 -6.43
CA GLU A 231 -10.30 7.33 -6.26
C GLU A 231 -10.81 8.70 -5.78
N LEU A 232 -12.06 9.07 -6.12
CA LEU A 232 -12.67 10.37 -5.79
C LEU A 232 -13.40 10.38 -4.43
N MET A 233 -13.86 9.22 -3.95
CA MET A 233 -14.68 9.09 -2.74
C MET A 233 -14.16 9.84 -1.49
N PRO A 234 -12.86 9.84 -1.17
CA PRO A 234 -12.36 10.53 0.03
C PRO A 234 -12.66 12.04 0.06
N GLN A 235 -12.82 12.67 -1.10
CA GLN A 235 -13.07 14.12 -1.24
C GLN A 235 -14.42 14.45 -1.88
N ARG A 236 -15.11 13.45 -2.44
CA ARG A 236 -16.40 13.59 -3.11
C ARG A 236 -17.29 12.39 -2.78
N ALA A 237 -18.09 12.51 -1.71
CA ALA A 237 -19.03 11.46 -1.29
C ALA A 237 -19.99 11.03 -2.42
N ALA A 238 -20.40 11.96 -3.28
CA ALA A 238 -21.27 11.68 -4.43
C ALA A 238 -20.67 10.71 -5.47
N ALA A 239 -19.35 10.44 -5.41
CA ALA A 239 -18.73 9.41 -6.24
C ALA A 239 -19.17 7.99 -5.87
N GLU A 240 -19.59 7.75 -4.63
CA GLU A 240 -20.03 6.43 -4.17
C GLU A 240 -21.22 5.89 -4.97
N GLU A 241 -22.12 6.77 -5.44
CA GLU A 241 -23.26 6.42 -6.29
C GLU A 241 -22.83 5.65 -7.55
N VAL A 242 -21.70 6.05 -8.15
CA VAL A 242 -21.16 5.42 -9.36
C VAL A 242 -20.65 4.01 -9.05
N VAL A 243 -19.98 3.84 -7.90
CA VAL A 243 -19.48 2.54 -7.45
C VAL A 243 -20.64 1.59 -7.17
N GLN A 244 -21.65 2.05 -6.43
CA GLN A 244 -22.83 1.27 -6.11
C GLN A 244 -23.62 0.90 -7.37
N ALA A 245 -23.76 1.83 -8.33
CA ALA A 245 -24.40 1.56 -9.61
C ALA A 245 -23.70 0.43 -10.39
N HIS A 246 -22.36 0.42 -10.44
CA HIS A 246 -21.60 -0.67 -11.06
C HIS A 246 -21.79 -2.00 -10.32
N LEU A 247 -21.70 -2.00 -8.99
CA LEU A 247 -21.85 -3.21 -8.17
C LEU A 247 -23.27 -3.79 -8.19
N GLY A 248 -24.27 -3.00 -8.61
CA GLY A 248 -25.63 -3.45 -8.88
C GLY A 248 -25.84 -4.10 -10.25
N THR A 249 -24.82 -4.14 -11.12
CA THR A 249 -24.92 -4.78 -12.44
C THR A 249 -24.60 -6.27 -12.39
N ASP A 250 -25.27 -7.03 -13.27
CA ASP A 250 -24.97 -8.45 -13.44
C ASP A 250 -23.54 -8.66 -13.97
N GLY A 251 -22.73 -9.37 -13.19
CA GLY A 251 -21.34 -9.66 -13.53
C GLY A 251 -20.35 -8.56 -13.13
N ALA A 252 -20.70 -7.70 -12.18
CA ALA A 252 -19.78 -6.72 -11.61
C ALA A 252 -18.43 -7.36 -11.22
N GLU A 253 -17.32 -6.69 -11.53
CA GLU A 253 -16.01 -7.28 -11.34
C GLU A 253 -15.72 -7.43 -9.83
N PRO A 254 -15.37 -8.63 -9.34
CA PRO A 254 -15.15 -8.85 -7.91
C PRO A 254 -14.02 -8.00 -7.31
N ALA A 255 -13.05 -7.59 -8.13
CA ALA A 255 -11.98 -6.69 -7.73
C ALA A 255 -12.52 -5.31 -7.29
N VAL A 256 -13.58 -4.81 -7.94
CA VAL A 256 -14.21 -3.52 -7.59
C VAL A 256 -14.88 -3.62 -6.22
N ARG A 257 -15.57 -4.73 -5.91
CA ARG A 257 -16.19 -4.94 -4.59
C ARG A 257 -15.15 -4.97 -3.47
N MET A 258 -14.01 -5.62 -3.70
CA MET A 258 -12.88 -5.63 -2.75
C MET A 258 -12.24 -4.25 -2.58
N ALA A 259 -12.06 -3.51 -3.67
CA ALA A 259 -11.53 -2.14 -3.61
C ALA A 259 -12.49 -1.20 -2.87
N TYR A 260 -13.79 -1.37 -3.06
CA TYR A 260 -14.83 -0.62 -2.35
C TYR A 260 -14.86 -0.93 -0.85
N ALA A 261 -14.81 -2.21 -0.47
CA ALA A 261 -14.70 -2.60 0.93
C ALA A 261 -13.47 -1.96 1.60
N ARG A 262 -12.32 -1.94 0.93
CA ARG A 262 -11.10 -1.28 1.44
C ARG A 262 -11.26 0.23 1.56
N ALA A 263 -11.90 0.88 0.58
CA ALA A 263 -12.20 2.31 0.64
C ALA A 263 -13.10 2.65 1.85
N LEU A 264 -14.11 1.82 2.13
CA LEU A 264 -14.98 1.96 3.29
C LEU A 264 -14.23 1.75 4.62
N MET A 265 -13.33 0.76 4.70
CA MET A 265 -12.46 0.54 5.87
C MET A 265 -11.57 1.76 6.15
N ASN A 266 -10.95 2.32 5.10
CA ASN A 266 -10.12 3.52 5.21
C ASN A 266 -10.94 4.74 5.67
N ALA A 267 -12.19 4.82 5.25
CA ALA A 267 -13.15 5.83 5.70
C ALA A 267 -13.80 5.53 7.07
N GLN A 268 -13.33 4.50 7.79
CA GLN A 268 -13.85 4.04 9.09
C GLN A 268 -15.33 3.61 9.07
N ARG A 269 -15.87 3.30 7.89
CA ARG A 269 -17.24 2.77 7.70
C ARG A 269 -17.23 1.24 7.76
N LEU A 270 -16.83 0.70 8.91
CA LEU A 270 -16.58 -0.74 9.10
C LEU A 270 -17.82 -1.61 8.84
N ALA A 271 -19.00 -1.17 9.29
CA ALA A 271 -20.25 -1.90 9.07
C ALA A 271 -20.59 -2.03 7.57
N ASP A 272 -20.43 -0.97 6.79
CA ASP A 272 -20.67 -1.00 5.34
C ASP A 272 -19.65 -1.91 4.64
N ALA A 273 -18.39 -1.89 5.09
CA ALA A 273 -17.35 -2.77 4.56
C ALA A 273 -17.68 -4.26 4.82
N VAL A 274 -18.21 -4.60 6.00
CA VAL A 274 -18.69 -5.97 6.30
C VAL A 274 -19.75 -6.41 5.29
N VAL A 275 -20.76 -5.57 5.02
CA VAL A 275 -21.82 -5.90 4.06
C VAL A 275 -21.23 -6.22 2.67
N GLN A 276 -20.25 -5.44 2.21
CA GLN A 276 -19.60 -5.68 0.92
C GLN A 276 -18.77 -6.97 0.91
N LEU A 277 -18.05 -7.27 1.99
CA LEU A 277 -17.26 -8.50 2.10
C LEU A 277 -18.15 -9.74 2.22
N GLU A 278 -19.23 -9.69 2.99
CA GLU A 278 -20.21 -10.76 3.07
C GLU A 278 -20.84 -11.05 1.70
N GLN A 279 -21.19 -10.00 0.95
CA GLN A 279 -21.67 -10.16 -0.41
C GLN A 279 -20.60 -10.80 -1.32
N ALA A 280 -19.34 -10.37 -1.22
CA ALA A 280 -18.24 -10.97 -1.98
C ALA A 280 -18.07 -12.48 -1.68
N THR A 281 -18.22 -12.89 -0.41
CA THR A 281 -18.13 -14.31 -0.01
C THR A 281 -19.33 -15.15 -0.44
N ARG A 282 -20.50 -14.52 -0.66
CA ARG A 282 -21.71 -15.17 -1.19
C ARG A 282 -21.65 -15.35 -2.69
N GLU A 283 -21.17 -14.33 -3.40
CA GLU A 283 -21.02 -14.35 -4.86
C GLU A 283 -19.96 -15.34 -5.33
N ARG A 284 -18.85 -15.47 -4.57
CA ARG A 284 -17.77 -16.41 -4.87
C ARG A 284 -17.30 -17.14 -3.61
N PRO A 285 -17.99 -18.23 -3.21
CA PRO A 285 -17.63 -19.02 -2.04
C PRO A 285 -16.21 -19.62 -2.10
N GLU A 286 -15.65 -19.79 -3.29
CA GLU A 286 -14.31 -20.31 -3.59
C GLU A 286 -13.19 -19.25 -3.50
N ALA A 287 -13.54 -17.97 -3.32
CA ALA A 287 -12.57 -16.90 -3.17
C ALA A 287 -12.07 -16.79 -1.71
N ALA A 288 -10.79 -17.09 -1.49
CA ALA A 288 -10.15 -16.98 -0.17
C ALA A 288 -9.99 -15.53 0.36
N PRO A 289 -9.55 -14.54 -0.45
CA PRO A 289 -9.22 -13.21 0.06
C PRO A 289 -10.36 -12.45 0.78
N PRO A 290 -11.63 -12.49 0.30
CA PRO A 290 -12.75 -11.88 1.01
C PRO A 290 -12.99 -12.47 2.41
N LEU A 291 -12.81 -13.79 2.60
CA LEU A 291 -13.00 -14.44 3.90
C LEU A 291 -11.95 -13.97 4.92
N LEU A 292 -10.69 -13.87 4.51
CA LEU A 292 -9.61 -13.38 5.39
C LEU A 292 -9.87 -11.93 5.81
N ALA A 293 -10.23 -11.06 4.85
CA ALA A 293 -10.55 -9.66 5.13
C ALA A 293 -11.79 -9.51 6.04
N LEU A 294 -12.83 -10.31 5.82
CA LEU A 294 -14.03 -10.32 6.65
C LEU A 294 -13.73 -10.79 8.07
N GLY A 295 -12.95 -11.86 8.23
CA GLY A 295 -12.55 -12.38 9.54
C GLY A 295 -11.74 -11.37 10.35
N ALA A 296 -10.80 -10.67 9.69
CA ALA A 296 -10.03 -9.60 10.31
C ALA A 296 -10.93 -8.44 10.79
N LEU A 297 -11.85 -8.00 9.94
CA LEU A 297 -12.79 -6.92 10.25
C LEU A 297 -13.77 -7.29 11.37
N GLN A 298 -14.24 -8.54 11.41
CA GLN A 298 -15.08 -9.06 12.49
C GLN A 298 -14.34 -9.05 13.84
N LEU A 299 -13.04 -9.36 13.88
CA LEU A 299 -12.24 -9.24 15.11
C LEU A 299 -12.10 -7.78 15.57
N GLU A 300 -11.88 -6.86 14.64
CA GLU A 300 -11.80 -5.43 14.92
C GLU A 300 -13.12 -4.90 15.51
N MET A 301 -14.25 -5.36 14.98
CA MET A 301 -15.59 -5.03 15.46
C MET A 301 -16.01 -5.78 16.74
N ARG A 302 -15.09 -6.49 17.41
CA ARG A 302 -15.35 -7.31 18.61
C ARG A 302 -16.44 -8.37 18.41
N GLN A 303 -16.45 -9.02 17.25
CA GLN A 303 -17.32 -10.14 16.91
C GLN A 303 -16.50 -11.45 16.75
N PRO A 304 -15.83 -11.92 17.82
CA PRO A 304 -14.87 -13.02 17.73
C PRO A 304 -15.49 -14.34 17.25
N GLN A 305 -16.73 -14.64 17.63
CA GLN A 305 -17.40 -15.88 17.21
C GLN A 305 -17.63 -15.92 15.69
N ALA A 306 -18.09 -14.80 15.12
CA ALA A 306 -18.29 -14.66 13.68
C ALA A 306 -16.94 -14.74 12.94
N ALA A 307 -15.93 -14.02 13.45
CA ALA A 307 -14.58 -14.07 12.92
C ALA A 307 -14.01 -15.49 12.86
N MET A 308 -14.11 -16.25 13.96
CA MET A 308 -13.59 -17.61 14.01
C MET A 308 -14.28 -18.54 13.00
N THR A 309 -15.59 -18.36 12.78
CA THR A 309 -16.34 -19.14 11.79
C THR A 309 -15.89 -18.78 10.38
N THR A 310 -15.74 -17.50 10.06
CA THR A 310 -15.26 -17.02 8.76
C THR A 310 -13.83 -17.49 8.46
N LEU A 311 -12.93 -17.37 9.44
CA LEU A 311 -11.53 -17.78 9.32
C LEU A 311 -11.39 -19.31 9.25
N GLY A 312 -12.26 -20.06 9.93
CA GLY A 312 -12.36 -21.51 9.79
C GLY A 312 -12.71 -21.92 8.35
N ARG A 313 -13.71 -21.24 7.74
CA ARG A 313 -14.05 -21.45 6.32
C ARG A 313 -12.89 -21.13 5.39
N TYR A 314 -12.14 -20.05 5.68
CA TYR A 314 -10.93 -19.71 4.94
C TYR A 314 -9.89 -20.83 4.98
N LEU A 315 -9.62 -21.40 6.16
CA LEU A 315 -8.69 -22.53 6.31
C LEU A 315 -9.17 -23.77 5.57
N THR A 316 -10.45 -24.14 5.70
CA THR A 316 -11.03 -25.28 4.96
C THR A 316 -10.85 -25.11 3.45
N LEU A 317 -11.00 -23.90 2.93
CA LEU A 317 -10.83 -23.59 1.51
C LEU A 317 -9.37 -23.69 1.08
N LEU A 318 -8.41 -23.26 1.92
CA LEU A 318 -6.99 -23.46 1.64
C LEU A 318 -6.59 -24.94 1.67
N ASP A 319 -7.18 -25.73 2.56
CA ASP A 319 -6.90 -27.17 2.68
C ASP A 319 -7.56 -27.98 1.56
N ALA A 320 -8.67 -27.50 1.00
CA ALA A 320 -9.36 -28.11 -0.14
C ALA A 320 -8.70 -27.83 -1.49
N ARG A 321 -7.76 -26.86 -1.58
CA ARG A 321 -7.00 -26.61 -2.81
C ARG A 321 -5.99 -27.72 -3.01
N PRO A 322 -6.04 -28.47 -4.13
CA PRO A 322 -5.00 -29.44 -4.42
C PRO A 322 -3.66 -28.71 -4.58
N ALA A 323 -2.56 -29.35 -4.21
CA ALA A 323 -1.20 -28.89 -4.44
C ALA A 323 -0.85 -28.94 -5.95
N THR A 324 -1.66 -28.32 -6.80
CA THR A 324 -1.46 -28.27 -8.25
C THR A 324 -0.62 -27.05 -8.61
N GLY A 325 0.66 -27.17 -8.30
CA GLY A 325 1.77 -26.49 -8.99
C GLY A 325 2.76 -27.48 -9.60
N ALA A 326 2.63 -28.79 -9.34
CA ALA A 326 3.53 -29.81 -9.88
C ALA A 326 3.01 -30.37 -11.22
N THR A 327 3.03 -29.55 -12.27
CA THR A 327 3.16 -30.06 -13.64
C THR A 327 4.47 -29.58 -14.22
N GLY A 328 5.55 -30.17 -13.69
CA GLY A 328 6.91 -30.09 -14.16
C GLY A 328 7.67 -31.18 -13.43
N ALA A 329 8.13 -32.20 -14.15
CA ALA A 329 8.98 -33.21 -13.56
C ALA A 329 10.25 -32.54 -12.99
N ASP A 330 10.65 -32.96 -11.80
CA ASP A 330 11.96 -32.78 -11.16
C ASP A 330 12.23 -31.60 -10.19
N GLU A 331 11.23 -30.82 -9.78
CA GLU A 331 11.35 -29.94 -8.60
C GLU A 331 10.16 -30.18 -7.65
N GLY A 332 10.45 -30.39 -6.37
CA GLY A 332 9.43 -30.67 -5.34
C GLY A 332 8.39 -29.54 -5.22
N PRO A 333 7.24 -29.78 -4.56
CA PRO A 333 6.21 -28.77 -4.43
C PRO A 333 6.72 -27.60 -3.56
N GLU A 334 7.13 -26.50 -4.19
CA GLU A 334 7.29 -25.25 -3.46
C GLU A 334 5.89 -24.81 -2.96
N PRO A 335 5.72 -24.60 -1.64
CA PRO A 335 4.44 -24.11 -1.12
C PRO A 335 4.16 -22.73 -1.72
N ASP A 336 2.94 -22.51 -2.21
CA ASP A 336 2.44 -21.18 -2.57
C ASP A 336 2.64 -20.24 -1.37
N GLU A 337 3.70 -19.43 -1.41
CA GLU A 337 4.13 -18.58 -0.29
C GLU A 337 3.00 -17.68 0.20
N GLY A 338 2.11 -17.25 -0.71
CA GLY A 338 0.93 -16.46 -0.39
C GLY A 338 -0.11 -17.24 0.42
N ALA A 339 -0.33 -18.51 0.10
CA ALA A 339 -1.23 -19.38 0.85
C ALA A 339 -0.66 -19.76 2.23
N ALA A 340 0.65 -19.97 2.32
CA ALA A 340 1.33 -20.21 3.59
C ALA A 340 1.25 -18.99 4.52
N GLN A 341 1.56 -17.79 4.02
CA GLN A 341 1.44 -16.54 4.77
C GLN A 341 0.00 -16.28 5.22
N GLY A 342 -0.97 -16.47 4.32
CA GLY A 342 -2.39 -16.31 4.63
C GLY A 342 -2.90 -17.29 5.69
N ARG A 343 -2.44 -18.56 5.66
CA ARG A 343 -2.74 -19.56 6.69
C ARG A 343 -2.19 -19.16 8.05
N THR A 344 -0.92 -18.74 8.11
CA THR A 344 -0.29 -18.24 9.35
C THR A 344 -1.06 -17.03 9.91
N GLN A 345 -1.43 -16.08 9.05
CA GLN A 345 -2.23 -14.92 9.45
C GLN A 345 -3.59 -15.34 10.03
N ALA A 346 -4.27 -16.30 9.41
CA ALA A 346 -5.54 -16.83 9.90
C ALA A 346 -5.41 -17.52 11.26
N TRP A 347 -4.35 -18.29 11.51
CA TRP A 347 -4.10 -18.88 12.83
C TRP A 347 -3.87 -17.83 13.92
N LEU A 348 -3.10 -16.79 13.64
CA LEU A 348 -2.89 -15.68 14.59
C LEU A 348 -4.21 -14.95 14.89
N MET A 349 -5.05 -14.73 13.88
CA MET A 349 -6.38 -14.15 14.05
C MET A 349 -7.34 -15.07 14.81
N LEU A 350 -7.30 -16.39 14.57
CA LEU A 350 -8.09 -17.37 15.32
C LEU A 350 -7.68 -17.43 16.79
N ALA A 351 -6.37 -17.35 17.07
CA ALA A 351 -5.86 -17.25 18.44
C ALA A 351 -6.41 -15.99 19.13
N GLN A 352 -6.38 -14.84 18.46
CA GLN A 352 -6.95 -13.59 18.97
C GLN A 352 -8.47 -13.68 19.18
N GLY A 353 -9.21 -14.32 18.28
CA GLY A 353 -10.65 -14.55 18.43
C GLY A 353 -10.97 -15.43 19.65
N ALA A 354 -10.24 -16.53 19.81
CA ALA A 354 -10.37 -17.41 20.96
C ALA A 354 -10.02 -16.70 22.28
N GLU A 355 -8.97 -15.86 22.27
CA GLU A 355 -8.61 -15.00 23.40
C GLU A 355 -9.74 -14.03 23.78
N GLN A 356 -10.36 -13.34 22.81
CA GLN A 356 -11.48 -12.43 23.07
C GLN A 356 -12.70 -13.14 23.67
N LEU A 357 -12.86 -14.45 23.43
CA LEU A 357 -13.88 -15.30 24.03
C LEU A 357 -13.47 -15.90 25.39
N GLY A 358 -12.25 -15.62 25.89
CA GLY A 358 -11.70 -16.24 27.09
C GLY A 358 -11.30 -17.71 26.93
N GLN A 359 -11.23 -18.21 25.69
CA GLN A 359 -10.88 -19.60 25.37
C GLN A 359 -9.36 -19.76 25.23
N TYR A 360 -8.64 -19.54 26.32
CA TYR A 360 -7.16 -19.47 26.30
C TYR A 360 -6.48 -20.77 25.82
N ALA A 361 -7.05 -21.94 26.12
CA ALA A 361 -6.53 -23.22 25.63
C ALA A 361 -6.63 -23.33 24.09
N ALA A 362 -7.79 -22.96 23.54
CA ALA A 362 -7.98 -22.93 22.09
C ALA A 362 -7.08 -21.88 21.42
N ALA A 363 -6.86 -20.73 22.07
CA ALA A 363 -5.93 -19.72 21.58
C ALA A 363 -4.49 -20.26 21.50
N GLU A 364 -4.05 -20.99 22.52
CA GLU A 364 -2.74 -21.66 22.53
C GLU A 364 -2.64 -22.73 21.43
N ASP A 365 -3.69 -23.53 21.21
CA ASP A 365 -3.71 -24.54 20.14
C ASP A 365 -3.51 -23.93 18.75
N TRP A 366 -4.05 -22.72 18.51
CA TRP A 366 -3.83 -22.00 17.26
C TRP A 366 -2.41 -21.43 17.15
N LEU A 367 -1.88 -20.85 18.23
CA LEU A 367 -0.50 -20.35 18.27
C LEU A 367 0.52 -21.46 18.07
N ALA A 368 0.26 -22.66 18.60
CA ALA A 368 1.13 -23.83 18.45
C ALA A 368 1.25 -24.32 17.00
N ARG A 369 0.30 -23.96 16.11
CA ARG A 369 0.36 -24.29 14.67
C ARG A 369 1.25 -23.34 13.88
N VAL A 370 1.60 -22.18 14.44
CA VAL A 370 2.47 -21.21 13.79
C VAL A 370 3.92 -21.68 13.90
N ASP A 371 4.37 -22.43 12.90
CA ASP A 371 5.75 -22.93 12.79
C ASP A 371 6.57 -22.03 11.83
N ASP A 372 6.87 -20.82 12.30
CA ASP A 372 7.69 -19.85 11.56
C ASP A 372 8.75 -19.26 12.52
N PRO A 373 10.04 -19.63 12.36
CA PRO A 373 11.12 -19.10 13.19
C PRO A 373 11.22 -17.58 13.19
N ALA A 374 10.88 -16.92 12.08
CA ALA A 374 10.92 -15.46 11.96
C ALA A 374 9.80 -14.79 12.77
N ARG A 375 8.70 -15.52 13.05
CA ARG A 375 7.58 -15.06 13.88
C ARG A 375 7.61 -15.62 15.30
N ALA A 376 8.65 -16.35 15.68
CA ALA A 376 8.74 -16.99 16.98
C ALA A 376 8.52 -15.99 18.13
N LEU A 377 9.08 -14.79 18.04
CA LEU A 377 8.91 -13.76 19.07
C LEU A 377 7.50 -13.15 19.08
N GLU A 378 6.85 -12.99 17.92
CA GLU A 378 5.45 -12.58 17.84
C GLU A 378 4.55 -13.59 18.56
N VAL A 379 4.75 -14.88 18.27
CA VAL A 379 4.00 -15.98 18.90
C VAL A 379 4.23 -16.01 20.41
N GLN A 380 5.49 -15.87 20.87
CA GLN A 380 5.79 -15.82 22.30
C GLN A 380 5.17 -14.60 22.99
N SER A 381 5.13 -13.44 22.32
CA SER A 381 4.47 -12.25 22.83
C SER A 381 2.96 -12.44 22.99
N ARG A 382 2.31 -13.10 22.02
CA ARG A 382 0.89 -13.47 22.13
C ARG A 382 0.65 -14.46 23.27
N ARG A 383 1.48 -15.50 23.41
CA ARG A 383 1.41 -16.45 24.53
C ARG A 383 1.52 -15.76 25.88
N ALA A 384 2.46 -14.82 26.00
CA ALA A 384 2.62 -14.03 27.21
C ALA A 384 1.38 -13.17 27.50
N SER A 385 0.77 -12.56 26.48
CA SER A 385 -0.53 -11.87 26.62
C SER A 385 -1.63 -12.79 27.15
N LEU A 386 -1.74 -14.02 26.60
CA LEU A 386 -2.72 -15.01 27.09
C LEU A 386 -2.50 -15.35 28.57
N LEU A 387 -1.24 -15.52 29.01
CA LEU A 387 -0.90 -15.77 30.42
C LEU A 387 -1.25 -14.58 31.30
N ALA A 388 -0.91 -13.36 30.86
CA ALA A 388 -1.20 -12.14 31.62
C ALA A 388 -2.72 -11.95 31.83
N ARG A 389 -3.54 -12.22 30.81
CA ARG A 389 -5.00 -12.16 30.92
C ARG A 389 -5.63 -13.23 31.81
N GLN A 390 -4.91 -14.33 32.05
CA GLN A 390 -5.25 -15.33 33.05
C GLN A 390 -4.81 -14.94 34.47
N GLY A 391 -4.27 -13.73 34.67
CA GLY A 391 -3.73 -13.26 35.94
C GLY A 391 -2.31 -13.76 36.24
N ARG A 392 -1.66 -14.45 35.30
CA ARG A 392 -0.32 -15.03 35.45
C ARG A 392 0.75 -14.11 34.87
N LEU A 393 0.78 -12.87 35.33
CA LEU A 393 1.66 -11.83 34.78
C LEU A 393 3.15 -12.17 34.96
N ASP A 394 3.55 -12.75 36.08
CA ASP A 394 4.96 -13.12 36.31
C ASP A 394 5.42 -14.21 35.34
N ASP A 395 4.58 -15.22 35.07
CA ASP A 395 4.84 -16.26 34.08
C ASP A 395 4.94 -15.67 32.67
N ALA A 396 4.05 -14.73 32.34
CA ALA A 396 4.07 -14.02 31.07
C ALA A 396 5.39 -13.26 30.84
N ARG A 397 5.85 -12.52 31.85
CA ARG A 397 7.13 -11.81 31.81
C ARG A 397 8.31 -12.78 31.71
N ALA A 398 8.27 -13.87 32.48
CA ALA A 398 9.31 -14.90 32.42
C ALA A 398 9.40 -15.53 31.03
N LEU A 399 8.27 -15.81 30.39
CA LEU A 399 8.20 -16.36 29.03
C LEU A 399 8.89 -15.44 28.02
N LEU A 400 8.58 -14.14 28.05
CA LEU A 400 9.24 -13.15 27.18
C LEU A 400 10.74 -13.08 27.46
N ARG A 401 11.14 -12.99 28.73
CA ARG A 401 12.55 -12.91 29.15
C ARG A 401 13.38 -14.12 28.71
N GLN A 402 12.78 -15.31 28.67
CA GLN A 402 13.43 -16.54 28.24
C GLN A 402 13.42 -16.73 26.72
N ALA A 403 12.62 -15.95 25.97
CA ALA A 403 12.60 -16.02 24.52
C ALA A 403 14.00 -15.71 23.94
N PRO A 404 14.52 -16.58 23.05
CA PRO A 404 15.84 -16.41 22.46
C PRO A 404 15.86 -15.23 21.50
N GLU A 405 16.93 -14.44 21.56
CA GLU A 405 17.21 -13.34 20.64
C GLU A 405 18.02 -13.92 19.47
N ARG A 406 17.37 -14.18 18.33
CA ARG A 406 17.98 -14.76 17.13
C ARG A 406 18.43 -13.71 16.13
N GLU A 407 17.65 -12.64 16.00
CA GLU A 407 17.90 -11.54 15.08
C GLU A 407 18.26 -10.24 15.80
N GLY A 408 18.85 -9.29 15.07
CA GLY A 408 19.31 -8.00 15.61
C GLY A 408 18.21 -7.12 16.21
N GLY A 409 16.93 -7.41 15.94
CA GLY A 409 15.77 -6.69 16.47
C GLY A 409 15.04 -7.40 17.63
N ASP A 410 15.34 -8.67 17.91
CA ASP A 410 14.55 -9.48 18.84
C ASP A 410 14.59 -8.95 20.28
N ALA A 411 15.77 -8.51 20.70
CA ALA A 411 15.98 -7.87 21.99
C ALA A 411 15.06 -6.66 22.21
N ARG A 412 14.94 -5.80 21.21
CA ARG A 412 14.08 -4.62 21.22
C ARG A 412 12.61 -5.03 21.29
N LEU A 413 12.20 -5.94 20.42
CA LEU A 413 10.81 -6.42 20.34
C LEU A 413 10.36 -7.11 21.64
N LYS A 414 11.24 -7.90 22.26
CA LYS A 414 11.01 -8.58 23.54
C LYS A 414 10.77 -7.61 24.69
N LEU A 415 11.56 -6.55 24.77
CA LEU A 415 11.42 -5.50 25.78
C LEU A 415 10.13 -4.68 25.57
N LEU A 416 9.81 -4.34 24.31
CA LEU A 416 8.55 -3.69 23.95
C LEU A 416 7.34 -4.57 24.32
N ALA A 417 7.41 -5.87 24.04
CA ALA A 417 6.36 -6.81 24.42
C ALA A 417 6.18 -6.87 25.94
N GLU A 418 7.27 -6.92 26.72
CA GLU A 418 7.18 -6.93 28.19
C GLU A 418 6.59 -5.63 28.71
N ALA A 419 7.04 -4.48 28.19
CA ALA A 419 6.48 -3.18 28.54
C ALA A 419 4.99 -3.07 28.19
N ALA A 420 4.56 -3.62 27.04
CA ALA A 420 3.16 -3.64 26.63
C ALA A 420 2.27 -4.44 27.59
N LEU A 421 2.74 -5.61 28.08
CA LEU A 421 2.00 -6.40 29.08
C LEU A 421 1.83 -5.64 30.40
N LEU A 422 2.89 -4.98 30.86
CA LEU A 422 2.87 -4.18 32.08
C LEU A 422 1.94 -2.97 31.94
N ARG A 423 1.94 -2.34 30.76
CA ARG A 423 1.04 -1.24 30.40
C ARG A 423 -0.43 -1.67 30.41
N GLU A 424 -0.76 -2.83 29.83
CA GLU A 424 -2.12 -3.40 29.87
C GLU A 424 -2.56 -3.71 31.31
N ALA A 425 -1.65 -4.21 32.15
CA ALA A 425 -1.87 -4.43 33.57
C ALA A 425 -1.86 -3.13 34.42
N ARG A 426 -1.70 -1.95 33.80
CA ARG A 426 -1.58 -0.63 34.45
C ARG A 426 -0.45 -0.53 35.47
N LEU A 427 0.59 -1.36 35.34
CA LEU A 427 1.81 -1.31 36.15
C LEU A 427 2.81 -0.33 35.53
N TRP A 428 2.46 0.96 35.55
CA TRP A 428 3.21 2.01 34.85
C TRP A 428 4.68 2.11 35.32
N GLY A 429 4.94 1.91 36.62
CA GLY A 429 6.29 1.91 37.18
C GLY A 429 7.16 0.80 36.62
N ASP A 430 6.69 -0.44 36.65
CA ASP A 430 7.40 -1.59 36.09
C ASP A 430 7.65 -1.42 34.58
N ALA A 431 6.64 -0.92 33.85
CA ALA A 431 6.76 -0.64 32.41
C ALA A 431 7.85 0.41 32.13
N PHE A 432 7.87 1.48 32.93
CA PHE A 432 8.89 2.53 32.86
C PHE A 432 10.30 2.00 33.10
N GLU A 433 10.49 1.11 34.07
CA GLU A 433 11.80 0.49 34.36
C GLU A 433 12.26 -0.45 33.22
N VAL A 434 11.35 -1.27 32.69
CA VAL A 434 11.66 -2.14 31.53
C VAL A 434 12.05 -1.28 30.32
N LEU A 435 11.29 -0.23 30.02
CA LEU A 435 11.62 0.70 28.94
C LEU A 435 12.92 1.47 29.20
N GLY A 436 13.22 1.81 30.46
CA GLY A 436 14.50 2.39 30.85
C GLY A 436 15.68 1.47 30.56
N SER A 437 15.55 0.18 30.86
CA SER A 437 16.56 -0.82 30.47
C SER A 437 16.69 -0.96 28.95
N ALA A 438 15.59 -0.81 28.21
CA ALA A 438 15.58 -0.82 26.75
C ALA A 438 16.29 0.39 26.17
N VAL A 439 16.01 1.59 26.69
CA VAL A 439 16.69 2.84 26.31
C VAL A 439 18.18 2.78 26.65
N GLN A 440 18.59 2.15 27.75
CA GLN A 440 20.03 1.94 28.02
C GLN A 440 20.70 1.03 26.99
N ARG A 441 19.99 -0.01 26.53
CA ARG A 441 20.50 -0.94 25.50
C ARG A 441 20.46 -0.35 24.09
N PHE A 442 19.50 0.55 23.83
CA PHE A 442 19.23 1.17 22.54
C PHE A 442 19.02 2.70 22.70
N PRO A 443 20.09 3.46 23.02
CA PRO A 443 19.97 4.87 23.42
C PRO A 443 19.50 5.81 22.30
N ASP A 444 19.67 5.40 21.05
CA ASP A 444 19.32 6.18 19.86
C ASP A 444 17.98 5.72 19.23
N ASP A 445 17.18 4.92 19.94
CA ASP A 445 15.87 4.46 19.47
C ASP A 445 14.75 5.43 19.91
N PRO A 446 14.23 6.28 19.00
CA PRO A 446 13.23 7.27 19.34
C PRO A 446 11.90 6.66 19.78
N ASP A 447 11.56 5.44 19.35
CA ASP A 447 10.29 4.82 19.73
C ASP A 447 10.35 4.34 21.19
N LEU A 448 11.48 3.75 21.61
CA LEU A 448 11.67 3.33 23.01
C LEU A 448 11.67 4.52 23.97
N LEU A 449 12.32 5.61 23.58
CA LEU A 449 12.30 6.87 24.34
C LEU A 449 10.89 7.44 24.44
N TYR A 450 10.12 7.40 23.34
CA TYR A 450 8.73 7.87 23.31
C TYR A 450 7.84 7.01 24.22
N GLU A 451 7.90 5.68 24.12
CA GLU A 451 7.14 4.78 24.98
C GLU A 451 7.48 4.99 26.46
N GLN A 452 8.77 5.19 26.79
CA GLN A 452 9.18 5.49 28.17
C GLN A 452 8.60 6.84 28.64
N ALA A 453 8.60 7.86 27.77
CA ALA A 453 8.02 9.15 28.08
C ALA A 453 6.52 9.04 28.38
N MET A 454 5.80 8.20 27.64
CA MET A 454 4.38 7.96 27.91
C MET A 454 4.14 7.26 29.24
N MET A 455 5.03 6.35 29.67
CA MET A 455 4.94 5.78 31.02
C MET A 455 5.23 6.82 32.11
N ALA A 456 6.21 7.72 31.88
CA ALA A 456 6.47 8.83 32.78
C ALA A 456 5.25 9.77 32.91
N GLU A 457 4.54 10.03 31.81
CA GLU A 457 3.29 10.78 31.79
C GLU A 457 2.22 10.12 32.68
N LYS A 458 1.97 8.81 32.51
CA LYS A 458 1.02 8.05 33.35
C LYS A 458 1.38 8.02 34.83
N MET A 459 2.67 8.19 35.15
CA MET A 459 3.16 8.29 36.53
C MET A 459 3.19 9.72 37.08
N GLY A 460 2.82 10.73 36.27
CA GLY A 460 2.90 12.15 36.64
C GLY A 460 4.34 12.71 36.67
N ARG A 461 5.34 11.96 36.20
CA ARG A 461 6.75 12.37 36.16
C ARG A 461 7.02 13.31 34.98
N THR A 462 6.48 14.51 35.08
CA THR A 462 6.42 15.49 33.98
C THR A 462 7.81 15.89 33.47
N ASP A 463 8.78 16.09 34.35
CA ASP A 463 10.15 16.48 33.96
C ASP A 463 10.85 15.36 33.16
N GLU A 464 10.66 14.10 33.55
CA GLU A 464 11.23 12.95 32.83
C GLU A 464 10.57 12.78 31.45
N MET A 465 9.24 12.89 31.39
CA MET A 465 8.48 12.86 30.14
C MET A 465 8.96 13.95 29.17
N GLU A 466 9.07 15.21 29.63
CA GLU A 466 9.53 16.31 28.78
C GLU A 466 10.97 16.06 28.29
N ARG A 467 11.89 15.65 29.18
CA ARG A 467 13.28 15.35 28.80
C ARG A 467 13.34 14.28 27.72
N LEU A 468 12.58 13.19 27.88
CA LEU A 468 12.52 12.08 26.92
C LEU A 468 11.92 12.53 25.59
N LEU A 469 10.78 13.24 25.58
CA LEU A 469 10.15 13.73 24.34
C LEU A 469 11.05 14.70 23.58
N ARG A 470 11.78 15.57 24.28
CA ARG A 470 12.79 16.44 23.64
C ARG A 470 13.92 15.64 23.01
N GLN A 471 14.36 14.55 23.64
CA GLN A 471 15.35 13.64 23.06
C GLN A 471 14.80 12.94 21.81
N VAL A 472 13.52 12.51 21.82
CA VAL A 472 12.85 11.96 20.63
C VAL A 472 12.84 12.97 19.49
N ILE A 473 12.44 14.22 19.77
CA ILE A 473 12.42 15.31 18.77
C ILE A 473 13.82 15.60 18.23
N LEU A 474 14.85 15.53 19.08
CA LEU A 474 16.24 15.71 18.66
C LEU A 474 16.71 14.60 17.71
N LEU A 475 16.42 13.34 18.04
CA LEU A 475 16.81 12.18 17.23
C LEU A 475 15.98 12.06 15.95
N LYS A 476 14.70 12.43 16.02
CA LYS A 476 13.72 12.32 14.95
C LYS A 476 12.87 13.60 14.84
N PRO A 477 13.39 14.65 14.19
CA PRO A 477 12.71 15.96 14.09
C PRO A 477 11.40 15.96 13.28
N ASP A 478 11.13 14.88 12.56
CA ASP A 478 9.89 14.65 11.79
C ASP A 478 8.89 13.75 12.53
N ASN A 479 9.12 13.42 13.81
CA ASN A 479 8.16 12.67 14.62
C ASN A 479 6.99 13.56 15.05
N ALA A 480 5.90 13.54 14.28
CA ALA A 480 4.68 14.30 14.57
C ALA A 480 4.10 13.98 15.96
N HIS A 481 4.09 12.71 16.37
CA HIS A 481 3.52 12.29 17.66
C HIS A 481 4.31 12.83 18.86
N ALA A 482 5.64 12.87 18.78
CA ALA A 482 6.46 13.42 19.86
C ALA A 482 6.23 14.94 20.05
N HIS A 483 6.15 15.68 18.95
CA HIS A 483 5.79 17.10 18.99
C HIS A 483 4.39 17.30 19.57
N ASN A 484 3.42 16.49 19.12
CA ASN A 484 2.04 16.57 19.60
C ASN A 484 1.94 16.26 21.10
N ALA A 485 2.54 15.15 21.54
CA ALA A 485 2.51 14.72 22.94
C ALA A 485 3.13 15.78 23.87
N LEU A 486 4.27 16.35 23.49
CA LEU A 486 4.91 17.40 24.29
C LEU A 486 4.05 18.67 24.33
N GLY A 487 3.56 19.12 23.17
CA GLY A 487 2.73 20.32 23.09
C GLY A 487 1.41 20.16 23.85
N TYR A 488 0.71 19.04 23.68
CA TYR A 488 -0.49 18.71 24.44
C TYR A 488 -0.21 18.66 25.95
N ALA A 489 0.85 17.98 26.39
CA ALA A 489 1.17 17.85 27.81
C ALA A 489 1.46 19.21 28.48
N LEU A 490 2.12 20.14 27.77
CA LEU A 490 2.33 21.52 28.21
C LEU A 490 0.99 22.28 28.30
N ALA A 491 0.16 22.17 27.26
CA ALA A 491 -1.13 22.83 27.18
C ALA A 491 -2.10 22.38 28.26
N ASP A 492 -2.16 21.07 28.51
CA ASP A 492 -3.04 20.47 29.48
C ASP A 492 -2.73 20.91 30.92
N ARG A 493 -1.45 21.18 31.20
CA ARG A 493 -1.00 21.78 32.47
C ARG A 493 -1.08 23.31 32.49
N GLY A 494 -1.46 23.95 31.38
CA GLY A 494 -1.54 25.40 31.26
C GLY A 494 -0.17 26.09 31.24
N GLN A 495 0.87 25.36 30.85
CA GLN A 495 2.25 25.80 30.86
C GLN A 495 2.71 26.11 29.45
N ARG A 496 3.50 27.17 29.29
CA ARG A 496 4.22 27.49 28.03
C ARG A 496 3.32 27.40 26.79
N LEU A 497 2.09 27.90 26.88
CA LEU A 497 1.08 27.80 25.82
C LEU A 497 1.57 28.26 24.42
N PRO A 498 2.40 29.32 24.28
CA PRO A 498 2.98 29.67 22.99
C PRO A 498 3.84 28.55 22.38
N GLU A 499 4.68 27.90 23.18
CA GLU A 499 5.50 26.79 22.72
C GLU A 499 4.66 25.54 22.45
N ALA A 500 3.67 25.27 23.30
CA ALA A 500 2.73 24.17 23.07
C ALA A 500 2.07 24.29 21.69
N ARG A 501 1.64 25.51 21.33
CA ARG A 501 1.08 25.83 20.02
C ARG A 501 2.09 25.59 18.89
N GLU A 502 3.33 26.05 19.04
CA GLU A 502 4.37 25.84 18.02
C GLU A 502 4.67 24.34 17.79
N LEU A 503 4.76 23.56 18.88
CA LEU A 503 4.98 22.12 18.82
C LEU A 503 3.84 21.41 18.10
N VAL A 504 2.58 21.68 18.48
CA VAL A 504 1.42 21.03 17.83
C VAL A 504 1.23 21.54 16.40
N GLN A 505 1.51 22.80 16.09
CA GLN A 505 1.51 23.29 14.72
C GLN A 505 2.55 22.53 13.88
N ARG A 506 3.75 22.29 14.42
CA ARG A 506 4.77 21.49 13.75
C ARG A 506 4.30 20.05 13.54
N ALA A 507 3.63 19.45 14.52
CA ALA A 507 3.02 18.13 14.38
C ALA A 507 1.97 18.09 13.26
N LEU A 508 1.14 19.13 13.15
CA LEU A 508 0.11 19.26 12.12
C LEU A 508 0.72 19.42 10.72
N ASP A 509 1.82 20.17 10.60
CA ASP A 509 2.54 20.30 9.33
C ASP A 509 3.15 18.98 8.87
N LEU A 510 3.60 18.14 9.82
CA LEU A 510 4.17 16.82 9.56
C LEU A 510 3.10 15.76 9.23
N ALA A 511 1.93 15.84 9.84
CA ALA A 511 0.82 14.92 9.66
C ALA A 511 -0.50 15.68 9.41
N PRO A 512 -0.67 16.30 8.23
CA PRO A 512 -1.84 17.10 7.92
C PRO A 512 -3.10 16.23 7.89
N GLY A 513 -4.11 16.61 8.66
CA GLY A 513 -5.39 15.90 8.72
C GLY A 513 -5.50 14.83 9.80
N ASP A 514 -4.46 14.62 10.63
CA ASP A 514 -4.57 13.72 11.78
C ASP A 514 -5.58 14.30 12.80
N PRO A 515 -6.69 13.60 13.08
CA PRO A 515 -7.73 14.11 13.96
C PRO A 515 -7.25 14.33 15.40
N PHE A 516 -6.27 13.56 15.90
CA PHE A 516 -5.75 13.72 17.26
C PHE A 516 -4.85 14.95 17.40
N ILE A 517 -4.11 15.29 16.34
CA ILE A 517 -3.29 16.52 16.31
C ILE A 517 -4.20 17.75 16.16
N ILE A 518 -5.25 17.66 15.34
CA ILE A 518 -6.26 18.73 15.23
C ILE A 518 -6.98 18.92 16.57
N ASP A 519 -7.31 17.84 17.27
CA ASP A 519 -7.87 17.89 18.64
C ASP A 519 -6.92 18.58 19.62
N SER A 520 -5.64 18.18 19.64
CA SER A 520 -4.62 18.80 20.49
C SER A 520 -4.47 20.30 20.21
N LEU A 521 -4.52 20.72 18.94
CA LEU A 521 -4.50 22.14 18.57
C LEU A 521 -5.78 22.84 19.06
N GLY A 522 -6.94 22.21 18.89
CA GLY A 522 -8.21 22.71 19.40
C GLY A 522 -8.21 22.90 20.93
N TRP A 523 -7.62 21.95 21.66
CA TRP A 523 -7.42 22.05 23.10
C TRP A 523 -6.49 23.20 23.47
N ILE A 524 -5.37 23.38 22.74
CA ILE A 524 -4.48 24.53 22.93
C ILE A 524 -5.21 25.86 22.70
N GLU A 525 -5.99 25.98 21.64
CA GLU A 525 -6.78 27.18 21.37
C GLU A 525 -7.78 27.48 22.49
N PHE A 526 -8.40 26.44 23.05
CA PHE A 526 -9.29 26.56 24.20
C PHE A 526 -8.52 27.13 25.41
N ARG A 527 -7.33 26.60 25.70
CA ARG A 527 -6.47 27.06 26.81
C ARG A 527 -5.93 28.47 26.60
N LEU A 528 -5.78 28.91 25.35
CA LEU A 528 -5.46 30.29 24.97
C LEU A 528 -6.68 31.24 25.03
N GLY A 529 -7.89 30.72 25.22
CA GLY A 529 -9.14 31.49 25.26
C GLY A 529 -9.78 31.73 23.88
N ASN A 530 -9.23 31.17 22.82
CA ASN A 530 -9.73 31.29 21.44
C ASN A 530 -10.90 30.32 21.18
N LEU A 531 -12.00 30.48 21.94
CA LEU A 531 -13.10 29.51 21.98
C LEU A 531 -13.74 29.20 20.62
N ALA A 532 -13.83 30.20 19.72
CA ALA A 532 -14.42 30.02 18.41
C ALA A 532 -13.56 29.12 17.51
N GLU A 533 -12.24 29.28 17.55
CA GLU A 533 -11.32 28.46 16.78
C GLU A 533 -11.19 27.06 17.37
N ALA A 534 -11.12 26.96 18.71
CA ALA A 534 -11.18 25.68 19.42
C ALA A 534 -12.40 24.85 19.00
N LEU A 535 -13.59 25.48 18.96
CA LEU A 535 -14.81 24.81 18.53
C LEU A 535 -14.74 24.35 17.07
N ARG A 536 -14.17 25.17 16.17
CA ARG A 536 -14.04 24.83 14.74
C ARG A 536 -13.15 23.60 14.57
N LEU A 537 -11.98 23.60 15.21
CA LEU A 537 -11.00 22.50 15.16
C LEU A 537 -11.55 21.22 15.80
N LEU A 538 -12.12 21.29 16.99
CA LEU A 538 -12.65 20.11 17.69
C LEU A 538 -13.85 19.49 16.97
N ARG A 539 -14.69 20.29 16.31
CA ARG A 539 -15.75 19.77 15.43
C ARG A 539 -15.17 19.07 14.21
N GLN A 540 -14.13 19.63 13.60
CA GLN A 540 -13.44 19.01 12.48
C GLN A 540 -12.82 17.66 12.91
N ALA A 541 -12.12 17.63 14.05
CA ALA A 541 -11.54 16.43 14.61
C ALA A 541 -12.61 15.37 14.91
N TYR A 542 -13.68 15.72 15.63
CA TYR A 542 -14.76 14.79 16.00
C TYR A 542 -15.54 14.27 14.79
N ALA A 543 -15.77 15.11 13.78
CA ALA A 543 -16.42 14.69 12.53
C ALA A 543 -15.54 13.72 11.74
N SER A 544 -14.22 13.92 11.74
CA SER A 544 -13.27 13.01 11.11
C SER A 544 -13.09 11.71 11.91
N ARG A 545 -13.09 11.78 13.24
CA ARG A 545 -12.95 10.65 14.15
C ARG A 545 -13.77 10.90 15.43
N PRO A 546 -14.92 10.23 15.57
CA PRO A 546 -15.78 10.33 16.76
C PRO A 546 -15.19 9.59 17.99
N ASP A 547 -14.04 10.07 18.46
CA ASP A 547 -13.29 9.53 19.59
C ASP A 547 -13.82 10.06 20.95
N VAL A 548 -13.57 9.32 22.02
CA VAL A 548 -14.08 9.64 23.36
C VAL A 548 -13.33 10.84 23.97
N GLU A 549 -12.01 10.95 23.77
CA GLU A 549 -11.21 12.07 24.27
C GLU A 549 -11.52 13.34 23.48
N ILE A 550 -11.60 13.25 22.15
CA ILE A 550 -12.00 14.36 21.28
C ILE A 550 -13.40 14.86 21.64
N GLY A 551 -14.34 13.93 21.89
CA GLY A 551 -15.68 14.27 22.35
C GLY A 551 -15.70 14.91 23.75
N ALA A 552 -14.82 14.50 24.66
CA ALA A 552 -14.67 15.13 25.97
C ALA A 552 -14.24 16.60 25.83
N HIS A 553 -13.19 16.87 25.04
CA HIS A 553 -12.70 18.23 24.74
C HIS A 553 -13.77 19.07 24.03
N LEU A 554 -14.40 18.53 22.98
CA LEU A 554 -15.46 19.23 22.25
C LEU A 554 -16.63 19.61 23.16
N GLY A 555 -17.07 18.68 24.00
CA GLY A 555 -18.14 18.94 24.96
C GLY A 555 -17.76 20.01 25.98
N GLU A 556 -16.51 20.04 26.44
CA GLU A 556 -16.03 21.08 27.36
C GLU A 556 -16.00 22.47 26.70
N VAL A 557 -15.52 22.58 25.46
CA VAL A 557 -15.54 23.85 24.72
C VAL A 557 -16.98 24.32 24.49
N LEU A 558 -17.88 23.41 24.12
CA LEU A 558 -19.31 23.72 23.98
C LEU A 558 -19.91 24.19 25.32
N TRP A 559 -19.52 23.58 26.43
CA TRP A 559 -19.95 23.95 27.76
C TRP A 559 -19.49 25.36 28.14
N ALA A 560 -18.22 25.68 27.89
CA ALA A 560 -17.64 27.00 28.12
C ALA A 560 -18.32 28.09 27.26
N LEU A 561 -18.76 27.74 26.06
CA LEU A 561 -19.54 28.61 25.16
C LEU A 561 -21.03 28.73 25.55
N GLY A 562 -21.49 28.09 26.62
CA GLY A 562 -22.89 28.09 27.05
C GLY A 562 -23.81 27.16 26.26
N ARG A 563 -23.28 26.38 25.31
CA ARG A 563 -24.04 25.43 24.46
C ARG A 563 -24.23 24.08 25.17
N ARG A 564 -24.82 24.14 26.35
CA ARG A 564 -24.84 23.01 27.30
C ARG A 564 -25.61 21.78 26.79
N ASP A 565 -26.68 21.97 26.04
CA ASP A 565 -27.45 20.85 25.48
C ASP A 565 -26.64 20.06 24.44
N GLU A 566 -25.88 20.76 23.59
CA GLU A 566 -24.99 20.13 22.63
C GLU A 566 -23.83 19.40 23.33
N ALA A 567 -23.23 20.02 24.36
CA ALA A 567 -22.19 19.39 25.16
C ALA A 567 -22.67 18.07 25.77
N ARG A 568 -23.86 18.05 26.37
CA ARG A 568 -24.46 16.83 26.96
C ARG A 568 -24.69 15.74 25.91
N ARG A 569 -25.13 16.10 24.69
CA ARG A 569 -25.29 15.13 23.60
C ARG A 569 -23.96 14.51 23.19
N VAL A 570 -22.94 15.34 22.94
CA VAL A 570 -21.60 14.86 22.58
C VAL A 570 -21.05 13.94 23.66
N TRP A 571 -21.11 14.33 24.94
CA TRP A 571 -20.60 13.48 26.01
C TRP A 571 -21.42 12.20 26.19
N ALA A 572 -22.74 12.21 25.98
CA ALA A 572 -23.57 11.00 26.03
C ALA A 572 -23.19 10.02 24.90
N GLU A 573 -22.95 10.53 23.69
CA GLU A 573 -22.43 9.75 22.57
C GLU A 573 -21.04 9.17 22.89
N SER A 574 -20.12 9.98 23.42
CA SER A 574 -18.78 9.53 23.81
C SER A 574 -18.82 8.47 24.93
N LYS A 575 -19.66 8.66 25.95
CA LYS A 575 -19.88 7.69 27.04
C LYS A 575 -20.43 6.36 26.52
N GLY A 576 -21.28 6.39 25.51
CA GLY A 576 -21.80 5.18 24.85
C GLY A 576 -20.71 4.35 24.15
N ARG A 577 -19.57 4.95 23.80
CA ARG A 577 -18.42 4.27 23.18
C ARG A 577 -17.46 3.71 24.23
N ASP A 578 -17.09 4.52 25.22
CA ASP A 578 -16.29 4.07 26.37
C ASP A 578 -16.67 4.84 27.63
N ALA A 579 -17.40 4.18 28.54
CA ALA A 579 -17.81 4.76 29.81
C ALA A 579 -16.69 4.79 30.86
N ALA A 580 -15.59 4.05 30.64
CA ALA A 580 -14.47 3.94 31.55
C ALA A 580 -13.32 4.91 31.21
N ASN A 581 -13.44 5.69 30.14
CA ASN A 581 -12.42 6.66 29.73
C ASN A 581 -12.18 7.72 30.83
N ASP A 582 -10.93 7.86 31.25
CA ASP A 582 -10.54 8.72 32.37
C ASP A 582 -10.76 10.21 32.06
N VAL A 583 -10.39 10.68 30.86
CA VAL A 583 -10.55 12.08 30.43
C VAL A 583 -12.01 12.53 30.48
N LEU A 584 -12.92 11.71 29.93
CA LEU A 584 -14.35 12.01 29.96
C LEU A 584 -14.89 12.02 31.39
N ARG A 585 -14.53 11.02 32.21
CA ARG A 585 -14.97 10.93 33.61
C ARG A 585 -14.49 12.12 34.43
N GLU A 586 -13.22 12.49 34.31
CA GLU A 586 -12.63 13.63 34.99
C GLU A 586 -13.28 14.95 34.56
N THR A 587 -13.55 15.12 33.26
CA THR A 587 -14.23 16.30 32.71
C THR A 587 -15.64 16.44 33.29
N LEU A 588 -16.44 15.38 33.27
CA LEU A 588 -17.80 15.39 33.81
C LEU A 588 -17.82 15.63 35.32
N ALA A 589 -16.90 15.01 36.06
CA ALA A 589 -16.76 15.21 37.50
C ALA A 589 -16.37 16.65 37.85
N ARG A 590 -15.38 17.22 37.15
CA ARG A 590 -14.92 18.60 37.35
C ARG A 590 -16.00 19.62 37.03
N LEU A 591 -16.77 19.39 35.97
CA LEU A 591 -17.88 20.28 35.56
C LEU A 591 -19.20 19.99 36.28
N LYS A 592 -19.25 18.94 37.11
CA LYS A 592 -20.45 18.49 37.86
C LYS A 592 -21.64 18.22 36.94
N VAL A 593 -21.40 17.49 35.86
CA VAL A 593 -22.41 17.13 34.86
C VAL A 593 -22.79 15.67 34.97
N GLU A 594 -24.08 15.40 35.20
CA GLU A 594 -24.67 14.07 35.11
C GLU A 594 -25.29 13.86 33.72
N LEU A 595 -25.01 12.70 33.12
CA LEU A 595 -25.44 12.28 31.77
C LEU A 595 -26.38 11.10 31.78
#